data_AF-A0A498P6R2-F1
#
_entry.id   AF-A0A498P6R2-F1
#
_cell.length_a   1.000
_cell.length_b   1.000
_cell.length_c   1.000
_cell.angle_alpha   90.00
_cell.angle_beta   90.00
_cell.angle_gamma   90.00
#
_symmetry.space_group_name_H-M   'P 1'
#
loop_
_entity.id
_entity.type
_entity.pdbx_description
1 polymer ?
#
loop_
_entity_poly.entity_id
_entity_poly.type
_entity_poly.pdbx_seq_one_letter_code
_entity_poly.pdbx_strand_id
1 'polypeptide(L)'
;MTDNGPQFSAEQFRHFAAEYDFHHVTSSPHFPQANGMAERAVRTAKWILKQDDPHQALLSYRSTHTEPTKDSPARLLMGREIRTTLPVLKESLQPMWPDLEKVKTNDVKAKQCYEKYYNRKYSTKPLPPLRKGVDNHHNGAAPGSNATLLHTGD
;
A
#
# COMPACT_ATOMS: atom_id res chain seq x y z
N MET A 1 -1.13 6.10 -6.32
CA MET A 1 -1.71 6.43 -5.01
C MET A 1 -0.58 6.93 -4.12
N THR A 2 -0.74 8.06 -3.44
CA THR A 2 0.30 8.67 -2.58
C THR A 2 -0.28 9.00 -1.21
N ASP A 3 0.55 9.42 -0.26
CA ASP A 3 0.05 10.07 0.95
C ASP A 3 -0.56 11.45 0.66
N ASN A 4 -1.12 12.08 1.69
CA ASN A 4 -1.63 13.45 1.65
C ASN A 4 -0.52 14.49 1.87
N GLY A 5 0.74 14.17 1.54
CA GLY A 5 1.85 15.11 1.62
C GLY A 5 1.53 16.38 0.81
N PRO A 6 1.98 17.56 1.27
CA PRO A 6 1.66 18.84 0.63
C PRO A 6 2.06 18.87 -0.84
N GLN A 7 3.16 18.19 -1.21
CA GLN A 7 3.62 18.07 -2.59
C GLN A 7 2.65 17.32 -3.52
N PHE A 8 1.82 16.41 -2.99
CA PHE A 8 0.86 15.62 -3.76
C PHE A 8 -0.56 16.17 -3.68
N SER A 9 -0.88 16.99 -2.68
CA SER A 9 -2.18 17.67 -2.57
C SER A 9 -2.20 19.06 -3.23
N ALA A 10 -1.02 19.57 -3.60
CA ALA A 10 -0.82 20.83 -4.29
C ALA A 10 -1.55 20.88 -5.65
N GLU A 11 -1.97 22.08 -6.04
CA GLU A 11 -2.65 22.32 -7.31
C GLU A 11 -1.75 21.98 -8.50
N GLN A 12 -0.45 22.27 -8.40
CA GLN A 12 0.54 21.94 -9.42
C GLN A 12 0.56 20.45 -9.74
N PHE A 13 0.39 19.59 -8.73
CA PHE A 13 0.35 18.13 -8.94
C PHE A 13 -0.96 17.68 -9.61
N ARG A 14 -2.07 18.38 -9.37
CA ARG A 14 -3.35 18.12 -10.06
C ARG A 14 -3.27 18.52 -11.54
N HIS A 15 -2.66 19.66 -11.85
CA HIS A 15 -2.42 20.07 -13.24
C HIS A 15 -1.50 19.07 -13.95
N PHE A 16 -0.40 18.67 -13.31
CA PHE A 16 0.48 17.61 -13.84
C PHE A 16 -0.27 16.29 -14.10
N ALA A 17 -1.14 15.88 -13.18
CA ALA A 17 -1.95 14.67 -13.35
C ALA A 17 -2.93 14.77 -14.53
N ALA A 18 -3.55 15.94 -14.72
CA ALA A 18 -4.43 16.21 -15.85
C ALA A 18 -3.68 16.27 -17.19
N GLU A 19 -2.48 16.87 -17.20
CA GLU A 19 -1.64 16.99 -18.40
C GLU A 19 -1.12 15.62 -18.88
N TYR A 20 -0.73 14.75 -17.95
CA TYR A 20 -0.24 13.40 -18.25
C TYR A 20 -1.34 12.33 -18.24
N ASP A 21 -2.62 12.74 -18.19
CA ASP A 21 -3.82 11.89 -18.24
C ASP A 21 -3.80 10.69 -17.28
N PHE A 22 -3.47 10.95 -16.01
CA PHE A 22 -3.56 9.93 -14.96
C PHE A 22 -4.40 10.39 -13.77
N HIS A 23 -5.20 9.46 -13.23
CA HIS A 23 -5.98 9.72 -12.03
C HIS A 23 -5.12 9.59 -10.77
N HIS A 24 -4.87 10.72 -10.11
CA HIS A 24 -4.20 10.73 -8.82
C HIS A 24 -5.19 10.43 -7.69
N VAL A 25 -4.84 9.44 -6.86
CA VAL A 25 -5.60 9.06 -5.66
C VAL A 25 -4.69 9.25 -4.46
N THR A 26 -5.17 9.92 -3.41
CA THR A 26 -4.45 9.98 -2.14
C THR A 26 -4.98 8.96 -1.13
N SER A 27 -4.08 8.43 -0.31
CA SER A 27 -4.45 7.55 0.79
C SER A 27 -5.10 8.38 1.89
N SER A 28 -6.28 7.98 2.36
CA SER A 28 -6.78 8.41 3.67
C SER A 28 -5.74 8.08 4.75
N PRO A 29 -5.66 8.85 5.86
CA PRO A 29 -4.84 8.48 7.02
C PRO A 29 -5.05 7.03 7.50
N HIS A 30 -6.20 6.44 7.19
CA HIS A 30 -6.58 5.07 7.52
C HIS A 30 -6.16 4.00 6.50
N PHE A 31 -5.35 4.33 5.48
CA PHE A 31 -4.83 3.36 4.48
C PHE A 31 -3.31 3.12 4.59
N PRO A 32 -2.79 2.73 5.78
CA PRO A 32 -1.34 2.59 6.00
C PRO A 32 -0.70 1.50 5.16
N GLN A 33 -1.47 0.53 4.66
CA GLN A 33 -0.96 -0.57 3.84
C GLN A 33 -0.39 -0.08 2.49
N ALA A 34 -1.05 0.89 1.83
CA ALA A 34 -0.59 1.43 0.56
C ALA A 34 0.77 2.12 0.72
N ASN A 35 0.92 2.92 1.78
CA ASN A 35 2.17 3.61 2.08
C ASN A 35 3.24 2.64 2.58
N GLY A 36 2.86 1.59 3.31
CA GLY A 36 3.78 0.53 3.74
C GLY A 36 4.44 -0.22 2.57
N MET A 37 3.73 -0.43 1.46
CA MET A 37 4.33 -0.99 0.24
C MET A 37 5.36 -0.04 -0.38
N ALA A 38 5.06 1.26 -0.43
CA ALA A 38 6.00 2.27 -0.91
C ALA A 38 7.25 2.34 -0.02
N GLU A 39 7.09 2.33 1.31
CA GLU A 39 8.20 2.29 2.27
C GLU A 39 9.06 1.04 2.13
N ARG A 40 8.45 -0.13 1.91
CA ARG A 40 9.18 -1.37 1.59
C ARG A 40 9.99 -1.23 0.32
N ALA A 41 9.39 -0.69 -0.75
CA ALA A 41 10.09 -0.47 -2.01
C ALA A 41 11.28 0.48 -1.84
N VAL A 42 11.12 1.58 -1.12
CA VAL A 42 12.21 2.52 -0.79
C VAL A 42 13.31 1.83 0.01
N ARG A 43 12.97 0.99 0.97
CA ARG A 43 13.96 0.21 1.73
C ARG A 43 14.76 -0.72 0.82
N THR A 44 14.10 -1.44 -0.08
CA THR A 44 14.77 -2.31 -1.06
C THR A 44 15.68 -1.50 -1.98
N ALA A 45 15.21 -0.37 -2.50
CA ALA A 45 16.03 0.52 -3.34
C ALA A 45 17.27 1.03 -2.60
N LYS A 46 17.11 1.48 -1.35
CA LYS A 46 18.23 1.91 -0.49
C LYS A 46 19.21 0.76 -0.24
N TRP A 47 18.73 -0.48 -0.07
CA TRP A 47 19.60 -1.63 0.11
C TRP A 47 20.40 -1.95 -1.16
N ILE A 48 19.77 -1.90 -2.34
CA ILE A 48 20.42 -2.10 -3.65
C ILE A 48 21.52 -1.04 -3.85
N LEU A 49 21.21 0.23 -3.61
CA LEU A 49 22.16 1.35 -3.80
C LEU A 49 23.34 1.32 -2.83
N LYS A 50 23.26 0.54 -1.74
CA LYS A 50 24.34 0.38 -0.76
C LYS A 50 25.26 -0.81 -1.08
N GLN A 51 24.95 -1.62 -2.08
CA GLN A 51 25.83 -2.73 -2.50
C GLN A 51 27.05 -2.18 -3.25
N ASP A 52 28.14 -2.95 -3.26
CA ASP A 52 29.38 -2.58 -3.97
C ASP A 52 29.16 -2.37 -5.47
N ASP A 53 28.31 -3.20 -6.08
CA ASP A 53 27.81 -3.04 -7.45
C ASP A 53 26.27 -2.93 -7.46
N PRO A 54 25.72 -1.70 -7.46
CA PRO A 54 24.28 -1.47 -7.51
C PRO A 54 23.62 -2.01 -8.78
N HIS A 55 24.34 -2.09 -9.91
CA HIS A 55 23.79 -2.61 -11.16
C HIS A 55 23.59 -4.12 -11.08
N GLN A 56 24.58 -4.84 -10.55
CA GLN A 56 24.49 -6.29 -10.32
C GLN A 56 23.45 -6.64 -9.25
N ALA A 57 23.34 -5.83 -8.19
CA ALA A 57 22.32 -5.99 -7.16
C ALA A 57 20.90 -5.78 -7.72
N LEU A 58 20.72 -4.76 -8.56
CA LEU A 58 19.46 -4.50 -9.26
C LEU A 58 19.11 -5.61 -10.24
N LEU A 59 20.09 -6.14 -10.97
CA LEU A 59 19.92 -7.27 -11.87
C LEU A 59 19.42 -8.49 -11.09
N SER A 60 20.10 -8.83 -10.00
CA SER A 60 19.73 -9.92 -9.09
C SER A 60 18.28 -9.75 -8.61
N TYR A 61 17.94 -8.58 -8.04
CA TYR A 61 16.59 -8.28 -7.57
C TYR A 61 15.52 -8.51 -8.65
N ARG A 62 15.78 -8.07 -9.89
CA ARG A 62 14.83 -8.22 -11.01
C ARG A 62 14.66 -9.67 -11.46
N SER A 63 15.71 -10.49 -11.33
CA SER A 63 15.70 -11.90 -11.74
C SER A 63 15.26 -12.89 -10.65
N THR A 64 15.29 -12.50 -9.38
CA THR A 64 14.93 -13.38 -8.26
C THR A 64 13.43 -13.45 -8.05
N HIS A 65 12.90 -14.67 -7.90
CA HIS A 65 11.49 -14.92 -7.58
C HIS A 65 11.15 -14.34 -6.20
N THR A 66 10.01 -13.65 -6.10
CA THR A 66 9.56 -13.16 -4.78
C THR A 66 8.70 -14.19 -4.08
N GLU A 67 8.80 -14.25 -2.75
CA GLU A 67 8.01 -15.21 -1.95
C GLU A 67 6.49 -15.08 -2.13
N PRO A 68 5.89 -13.87 -2.19
CA PRO A 68 4.45 -13.72 -2.37
C PRO A 68 3.94 -14.17 -3.74
N THR A 69 4.60 -13.75 -4.83
CA THR A 69 4.11 -14.00 -6.19
C THR A 69 4.62 -15.30 -6.78
N LYS A 70 5.73 -15.83 -6.25
CA LYS A 70 6.48 -16.98 -6.80
C LYS A 70 6.98 -16.76 -8.23
N ASP A 71 7.11 -15.50 -8.63
CA ASP A 71 7.63 -15.04 -9.92
C ASP A 71 8.61 -13.87 -9.70
N SER A 72 9.53 -13.67 -10.65
CA SER A 72 10.50 -12.57 -10.60
C SER A 72 9.89 -11.25 -11.06
N PRO A 73 10.35 -10.08 -10.55
CA PRO A 73 9.86 -8.78 -11.00
C PRO A 73 9.97 -8.57 -12.51
N ALA A 74 11.05 -9.04 -13.13
CA ALA A 74 11.23 -8.95 -14.58
C ALA A 74 10.19 -9.76 -15.35
N ARG A 75 9.89 -10.98 -14.87
CA ARG A 75 8.91 -11.86 -15.51
C ARG A 75 7.49 -11.33 -15.37
N LEU A 76 7.14 -10.75 -14.21
CA LEU A 76 5.84 -10.12 -14.01
C LEU A 76 5.66 -8.86 -14.89
N LEU A 77 6.71 -8.07 -15.06
CA LEU A 77 6.65 -6.81 -15.79
C LEU A 77 6.73 -7.01 -17.32
N MET A 78 7.68 -7.83 -17.78
CA MET A 78 8.04 -7.98 -19.20
C MET A 78 7.65 -9.33 -19.80
N GLY A 79 7.09 -10.23 -19.00
CA GLY A 79 6.74 -11.58 -19.45
C GLY A 79 7.94 -12.48 -19.71
N ARG A 80 9.17 -12.07 -19.41
CA ARG A 80 10.37 -12.84 -19.78
C ARG A 80 11.43 -12.78 -18.71
N GLU A 81 12.31 -13.76 -18.72
CA GLU A 81 13.54 -13.67 -17.95
C GLU A 81 14.52 -12.69 -18.59
N ILE A 82 15.33 -12.06 -17.75
CA ILE A 82 16.42 -11.20 -18.19
C ILE A 82 17.72 -11.97 -18.15
N ARG A 83 18.65 -11.61 -19.04
CA ARG A 83 19.98 -12.22 -19.06
C ARG A 83 20.71 -11.85 -17.77
N THR A 84 21.18 -12.87 -17.06
CA THR A 84 22.02 -12.71 -15.87
C THR A 84 23.42 -13.22 -16.16
N THR A 85 24.29 -13.23 -15.15
CA THR A 85 25.61 -13.88 -15.22
C THR A 85 25.50 -15.41 -15.25
N LEU A 86 24.33 -15.96 -14.89
CA LEU A 86 24.08 -17.40 -14.96
C LEU A 86 23.58 -17.78 -16.35
N PRO A 87 23.89 -19.00 -16.83
CA PRO A 87 23.31 -19.53 -18.06
C PRO A 87 21.78 -19.61 -17.94
N VAL A 88 21.09 -19.08 -18.96
CA VAL A 88 19.63 -19.10 -19.08
C VAL A 88 19.27 -19.66 -20.45
N LEU A 89 18.20 -20.46 -20.52
CA LEU A 89 17.65 -20.99 -21.77
C LEU A 89 17.16 -19.85 -22.67
N LYS A 90 17.43 -19.93 -23.98
CA LYS A 90 17.07 -18.85 -24.93
C LYS A 90 15.55 -18.66 -25.00
N GLU A 91 14.82 -19.74 -24.77
CA GLU A 91 13.36 -19.82 -24.75
C GLU A 91 12.80 -18.99 -23.59
N SER A 92 13.45 -19.03 -22.41
CA SER A 92 13.05 -18.24 -21.24
C SER A 92 13.24 -16.73 -21.42
N LEU A 93 14.06 -16.31 -22.39
CA LEU A 93 14.26 -14.89 -22.72
C LEU A 93 13.15 -14.34 -23.64
N GLN A 94 12.29 -15.21 -24.18
CA GLN A 94 11.14 -14.80 -24.99
C GLN A 94 9.96 -14.40 -24.09
N PRO A 95 9.12 -13.43 -24.53
CA PRO A 95 7.93 -13.03 -23.78
C PRO A 95 6.92 -14.19 -23.65
N MET A 96 6.75 -14.67 -22.43
CA MET A 96 5.75 -15.62 -21.98
C MET A 96 5.36 -15.32 -20.53
N TRP A 97 4.28 -14.55 -20.35
CA TRP A 97 3.79 -14.20 -19.01
C TRP A 97 3.39 -15.45 -18.21
N PRO A 98 3.61 -15.44 -16.88
CA PRO A 98 3.07 -16.48 -16.01
C PRO A 98 1.55 -16.37 -15.95
N ASP A 99 0.91 -17.40 -15.39
CA ASP A 99 -0.52 -17.36 -15.08
C ASP A 99 -0.81 -16.23 -14.07
N LEU A 100 -1.31 -15.10 -14.59
CA LEU A 100 -1.53 -13.89 -13.80
C LEU A 100 -2.62 -14.08 -12.74
N GLU A 101 -3.60 -14.97 -12.97
CA GLU A 101 -4.64 -15.25 -11.98
C GLU A 101 -4.07 -16.05 -10.80
N LYS A 102 -3.18 -17.01 -11.09
CA LYS A 102 -2.42 -17.71 -10.06
C LYS A 102 -1.51 -16.76 -9.28
N VAL A 103 -0.81 -15.85 -9.96
CA VAL A 103 0.03 -14.83 -9.31
C VAL A 103 -0.79 -13.95 -8.36
N LYS A 104 -1.94 -13.43 -8.83
CA LYS A 104 -2.85 -12.64 -7.99
C LYS A 104 -3.34 -13.43 -6.79
N THR A 105 -3.73 -14.69 -6.98
CA THR A 105 -4.20 -15.56 -5.90
C THR A 105 -3.11 -15.77 -4.83
N ASN A 106 -1.87 -16.01 -5.26
CA ASN A 106 -0.73 -16.18 -4.35
C ASN A 106 -0.46 -14.89 -3.56
N ASP A 107 -0.46 -13.73 -4.22
CA ASP A 107 -0.25 -12.44 -3.58
C ASP A 107 -1.36 -12.10 -2.56
N VAL A 108 -2.63 -12.33 -2.92
CA VAL A 108 -3.77 -12.18 -2.01
C VAL A 108 -3.63 -13.10 -0.80
N LYS A 109 -3.29 -14.37 -1.01
CA LYS A 109 -3.07 -15.33 0.07
C LYS A 109 -1.94 -14.88 1.00
N ALA A 110 -0.83 -14.40 0.45
CA ALA A 110 0.30 -13.88 1.23
C ALA A 110 -0.14 -12.67 2.07
N LYS A 111 -0.84 -11.71 1.47
CA LYS A 111 -1.40 -10.53 2.16
C LYS A 111 -2.32 -10.90 3.32
N GLN A 112 -3.23 -11.86 3.11
CA GLN A 112 -4.12 -12.37 4.16
C GLN A 112 -3.34 -13.03 5.31
N CYS A 113 -2.29 -13.80 5.00
CA CYS A 113 -1.43 -14.41 6.01
C CYS A 113 -0.69 -13.34 6.83
N TYR A 114 -0.16 -12.30 6.19
CA TYR A 114 0.50 -11.19 6.88
C TYR A 114 -0.47 -10.43 7.79
N GLU A 115 -1.69 -10.18 7.32
CA GLU A 115 -2.74 -9.55 8.12
C GLU A 115 -3.10 -10.38 9.35
N LYS A 116 -3.32 -11.70 9.18
CA LYS A 116 -3.60 -12.62 10.29
C LYS A 116 -2.47 -12.62 11.32
N TYR A 117 -1.22 -12.67 10.86
CA TYR A 117 -0.05 -12.64 11.74
C TYR A 117 0.03 -11.32 12.51
N TYR A 118 -0.17 -10.19 11.83
CA TYR A 118 -0.18 -8.86 12.45
C TYR A 118 -1.27 -8.76 13.53
N ASN A 119 -2.52 -9.10 13.18
CA ASN A 119 -3.65 -9.04 14.10
C ASN A 119 -3.45 -9.95 15.32
N ARG A 120 -2.88 -11.15 15.13
CA ARG A 120 -2.51 -12.06 16.22
C ARG A 120 -1.44 -11.46 17.12
N LYS A 121 -0.40 -10.87 16.54
CA LYS A 121 0.75 -10.33 17.29
C LYS A 121 0.38 -9.10 18.11
N TYR A 122 -0.50 -8.24 17.58
CA TYR A 122 -0.87 -6.96 18.20
C TYR A 122 -2.28 -6.97 18.85
N SER A 123 -2.92 -8.14 18.94
CA SER A 123 -4.26 -8.31 19.53
C SER A 123 -5.28 -7.29 19.02
N THR A 124 -5.24 -7.00 17.71
CA THR A 124 -6.06 -5.96 17.08
C THR A 124 -7.54 -6.36 17.18
N LYS A 125 -8.35 -5.54 17.86
CA LYS A 125 -9.80 -5.72 17.95
C LYS A 125 -10.48 -5.05 16.76
N PRO A 126 -11.47 -5.66 16.10
CA PRO A 126 -12.25 -4.99 15.08
C PRO A 126 -12.94 -3.77 15.70
N LEU A 127 -12.84 -2.63 15.02
CA LEU A 127 -13.54 -1.42 15.43
C LEU A 127 -15.06 -1.67 15.36
N PRO A 128 -15.84 -1.26 16.38
CA PRO A 128 -17.28 -1.33 16.29
C PRO A 128 -17.78 -0.52 15.08
N PRO A 129 -18.82 -0.98 14.38
CA PRO A 129 -19.34 -0.28 13.22
C PRO A 129 -19.77 1.14 13.63
N LEU A 130 -19.27 2.14 12.89
CA LEU A 130 -19.62 3.53 13.12
C LEU A 130 -21.11 3.70 12.82
N ARG A 131 -21.87 4.20 13.81
CA ARG A 131 -23.24 4.65 13.56
C ARG A 131 -23.15 5.88 12.65
N LYS A 132 -23.74 5.80 11.45
CA LYS A 132 -23.94 6.95 10.57
C LYS A 132 -24.64 8.05 11.39
N GLY A 133 -24.05 9.23 11.45
CA GLY A 133 -24.51 10.33 12.28
C GLY A 133 -25.94 10.72 11.96
N VAL A 134 -26.72 10.91 13.03
CA VAL A 134 -27.78 11.93 13.07
C VAL A 134 -27.13 13.29 12.84
N ASP A 135 -27.80 14.12 12.04
CA ASP A 135 -27.31 15.38 11.50
C ASP A 135 -26.92 16.39 12.59
N ASN A 136 -25.62 16.70 12.71
CA ASN A 136 -25.18 17.88 13.46
C ASN A 136 -25.31 19.13 12.58
N HIS A 137 -26.55 19.55 12.32
CA HIS A 137 -26.83 20.92 11.90
C HIS A 137 -26.52 21.86 13.07
N HIS A 138 -25.38 22.54 12.99
CA HIS A 138 -25.15 23.76 13.76
C HIS A 138 -26.09 24.84 13.22
N ASN A 139 -27.17 25.14 13.95
CA ASN A 139 -27.86 26.42 13.90
C ASN A 139 -28.58 26.66 15.23
N GLY A 140 -28.27 27.79 15.85
CA GLY A 140 -28.64 28.09 17.24
C GLY A 140 -30.10 28.49 17.45
N ALA A 141 -30.56 28.27 18.68
CA ALA A 141 -31.48 29.12 19.43
C ALA A 141 -31.58 28.60 20.88
N ALA A 142 -31.22 29.44 21.86
CA ALA A 142 -31.73 29.39 23.24
C ALA A 142 -33.23 29.79 23.24
N PRO A 143 -34.06 29.69 24.32
CA PRO A 143 -33.68 29.70 25.76
C PRO A 143 -34.53 28.81 26.70
N GLY A 144 -34.21 28.83 28.00
CA GLY A 144 -35.23 28.71 29.07
C GLY A 144 -35.06 27.62 30.13
N SER A 145 -34.51 28.01 31.28
CA SER A 145 -34.96 27.69 32.65
C SER A 145 -35.43 26.26 33.01
N ASN A 146 -34.71 25.58 33.91
CA ASN A 146 -35.05 25.60 35.34
C ASN A 146 -34.04 24.82 36.20
N ALA A 147 -33.70 25.42 37.34
CA ALA A 147 -32.94 24.84 38.43
C ALA A 147 -33.75 23.74 39.14
N THR A 148 -33.09 22.70 39.67
CA THR A 148 -33.36 22.17 41.03
C THR A 148 -32.14 21.37 41.51
N LEU A 149 -31.70 21.75 42.70
CA LEU A 149 -30.71 21.14 43.60
C LEU A 149 -31.14 19.73 44.04
N LEU A 150 -30.19 18.91 44.53
CA LEU A 150 -30.27 17.97 45.68
C LEU A 150 -29.25 16.83 45.45
N HIS A 151 -28.06 16.88 46.05
CA HIS A 151 -27.65 16.57 47.42
C HIS A 151 -26.97 15.20 47.48
N THR A 152 -25.77 15.25 48.04
CA THR A 152 -24.84 14.16 48.37
C THR A 152 -25.42 13.18 49.39
N GLY A 153 -24.92 11.95 49.38
CA GLY A 153 -25.11 10.98 50.45
C GLY A 153 -24.27 9.72 50.20
N ASP A 154 -23.08 9.73 50.79
CA ASP A 154 -22.18 8.66 51.29
C ASP A 154 -21.95 7.36 50.49
#